data_AF-E5Y4W3-F1
#
_entry.id   AF-E5Y4W3-F1
#
_cell.length_a   1.000
_cell.length_b   1.000
_cell.length_c   1.000
_cell.angle_alpha   90.00
_cell.angle_beta   90.00
_cell.angle_gamma   90.00
#
_symmetry.space_group_name_H-M   'P 1'
#
loop_
_entity.id
_entity.type
_entity.pdbx_description
1 polymer ?
#
loop_
_entity_poly.entity_id
_entity_poly.type
_entity_poly.pdbx_seq_one_letter_code
_entity_poly.pdbx_strand_id
1 'polypeptide(L)'
;MERENISVDIITVHGHEHVVVINGMAFELDPGMFDPAIHKIEWVAGQGVIYWEDGRENTLFGKDGYDVHIAPLVRAFGEEQRRVEDNVIILDAERRQRTYATAKQRANLLSQIREVEEKMARSTQAILAAQLAGKVPEGEDVHHFLSNYTRKLELRAQLTTLDTDM
;
A
#
# COMPACT_ATOMS: atom_id res chain seq x y z
N MET A 1 7.15 24.82 -7.53
CA MET A 1 8.08 23.68 -7.54
C MET A 1 8.57 23.58 -8.97
N GLU A 2 9.78 24.04 -9.22
CA GLU A 2 10.38 24.01 -10.56
C GLU A 2 10.54 22.55 -10.97
N ARG A 3 10.08 22.24 -12.18
CA ARG A 3 10.02 20.88 -12.71
C ARG A 3 11.44 20.47 -13.06
N GLU A 4 11.99 19.47 -12.38
CA GLU A 4 13.20 18.80 -12.85
C GLU A 4 12.87 18.21 -14.23
N ASN A 5 13.44 18.81 -15.27
CA ASN A 5 13.48 18.23 -16.60
C ASN A 5 14.27 16.93 -16.45
N ILE A 6 13.57 15.80 -16.43
CA ILE A 6 14.20 14.48 -16.48
C ILE A 6 15.00 14.45 -17.78
N SER A 7 16.32 14.52 -17.68
CA SER A 7 17.22 14.33 -18.81
C SER A 7 17.04 12.89 -19.29
N VAL A 8 16.35 12.73 -20.40
CA VAL A 8 16.18 11.43 -21.02
C VAL A 8 17.36 11.21 -21.94
N ASP A 9 18.34 10.45 -21.44
CA ASP A 9 19.64 10.32 -22.10
C ASP A 9 19.68 9.11 -23.04
N ILE A 10 18.86 8.08 -22.81
CA ILE A 10 18.75 6.91 -23.68
C ILE A 10 17.30 6.40 -23.63
N ILE A 11 16.66 6.40 -24.80
CA ILE A 11 15.44 5.62 -25.06
C ILE A 11 15.82 4.46 -25.96
N THR A 12 15.27 3.27 -25.70
CA THR A 12 15.33 2.13 -26.61
C THR A 12 13.92 1.55 -26.71
N VAL A 13 13.35 1.59 -27.92
CA VAL A 13 11.99 1.11 -28.20
C VAL A 13 12.05 -0.21 -28.97
N HIS A 14 11.59 -1.31 -28.41
CA HIS A 14 11.47 -2.58 -29.15
C HIS A 14 10.07 -2.69 -29.74
N GLY A 15 9.92 -2.40 -31.04
CA GLY A 15 8.58 -2.31 -31.66
C GLY A 15 7.79 -3.61 -31.70
N HIS A 16 8.47 -4.77 -31.70
CA HIS A 16 7.81 -6.08 -31.65
C HIS A 16 7.38 -6.49 -30.23
N GLU A 17 8.06 -5.99 -29.21
CA GLU A 17 7.76 -6.29 -27.80
C GLU A 17 6.88 -5.20 -27.17
N HIS A 18 6.62 -4.10 -27.87
CA HIS A 18 5.97 -2.90 -27.34
C HIS A 18 6.65 -2.37 -26.07
N VAL A 19 7.93 -2.69 -25.85
CA VAL A 19 8.67 -2.31 -24.65
C VAL A 19 9.54 -1.10 -24.94
N VAL A 20 9.47 -0.11 -24.06
CA VAL A 20 10.37 1.05 -24.07
C VAL A 20 11.19 1.08 -22.81
N VAL A 21 12.51 1.15 -22.99
CA VAL A 21 13.46 1.36 -21.91
C VAL A 21 13.87 2.83 -21.91
N ILE A 22 13.51 3.56 -20.85
CA ILE A 22 13.91 4.95 -20.62
C ILE A 22 14.81 4.98 -19.39
N ASN A 23 16.06 5.43 -19.54
CA ASN A 23 17.03 5.53 -18.44
C ASN A 23 17.16 4.23 -17.60
N GLY A 24 17.07 3.07 -18.26
CA GLY A 24 17.19 1.74 -17.64
C GLY A 24 15.90 1.16 -17.06
N MET A 25 14.76 1.85 -17.17
CA MET A 25 13.45 1.33 -16.73
C MET A 25 12.60 0.92 -17.95
N ALA A 26 12.09 -0.31 -17.95
CA ALA A 26 11.30 -0.87 -19.04
C ALA A 26 9.79 -0.73 -18.80
N PHE A 27 9.04 -0.34 -19.83
CA PHE A 27 7.58 -0.19 -19.79
C PHE A 27 6.94 -0.77 -21.05
N GLU A 28 5.77 -1.36 -20.88
CA GLU A 28 4.93 -1.82 -21.98
C GLU A 28 4.08 -0.66 -22.51
N LEU A 29 4.04 -0.50 -23.83
CA LEU A 29 3.23 0.48 -24.52
C LEU A 29 1.97 -0.17 -25.10
N ASP A 30 0.95 0.66 -25.31
CA ASP A 30 -0.25 0.21 -26.02
C ASP A 30 0.09 -0.28 -27.44
N PRO A 31 -0.47 -1.43 -27.86
CA PRO A 31 -0.36 -1.90 -29.22
C PRO A 31 -0.87 -0.85 -30.21
N GLY A 32 -0.07 -0.53 -31.23
CA GLY A 32 -0.41 0.44 -32.28
C GLY A 32 0.08 1.88 -32.04
N MET A 33 0.80 2.15 -30.93
CA MET A 33 1.43 3.45 -30.69
C MET A 33 2.57 3.76 -31.68
N PHE A 34 3.17 2.74 -32.31
CA PHE A 34 4.24 2.88 -33.30
C PHE A 34 4.03 2.02 -34.53
N ASP A 35 4.73 2.39 -35.61
CA ASP A 35 4.90 1.54 -36.79
C ASP A 35 5.58 0.23 -36.34
N PRO A 36 4.97 -0.94 -36.55
CA PRO A 36 5.54 -2.22 -36.15
C PRO A 36 6.86 -2.54 -36.87
N ALA A 37 7.20 -1.83 -37.95
CA ALA A 37 8.50 -1.94 -38.60
C ALA A 37 9.65 -1.26 -37.82
N ILE A 38 9.36 -0.52 -36.75
CA ILE A 38 10.38 0.13 -35.92
C ILE A 38 11.01 -0.91 -35.00
N HIS A 39 12.26 -1.27 -35.27
CA HIS A 39 13.02 -2.18 -34.42
C HIS A 39 13.51 -1.49 -33.15
N LYS A 40 14.07 -0.27 -33.31
CA LYS A 40 14.72 0.50 -32.25
C LYS A 40 14.65 1.99 -32.51
N ILE A 41 14.38 2.80 -31.49
CA ILE A 41 14.61 4.25 -31.52
C ILE A 41 15.63 4.58 -30.45
N GLU A 42 16.70 5.27 -30.82
CA GLU A 42 17.68 5.85 -29.90
C GLU A 42 17.60 7.37 -29.95
N TRP A 43 17.78 8.02 -28.79
CA TRP A 43 17.94 9.46 -28.69
C TRP A 43 19.08 9.76 -27.73
N VAL A 44 20.13 10.42 -28.22
CA VAL A 44 21.33 10.75 -27.44
C VAL A 44 21.81 12.14 -27.85
N ALA A 45 22.06 13.01 -26.86
CA ALA A 45 22.71 14.32 -27.05
C ALA A 45 22.09 15.22 -28.17
N GLY A 46 20.77 15.18 -28.34
CA GLY A 46 20.06 16.02 -29.32
C GLY A 46 19.92 15.41 -30.72
N GLN A 47 20.33 14.16 -30.89
CA GLN A 47 20.22 13.41 -32.14
C GLN A 47 19.57 12.06 -31.89
N GLY A 48 18.66 11.69 -32.79
CA GLY A 48 17.95 10.43 -32.75
C GLY A 48 18.18 9.56 -33.96
N VAL A 49 18.01 8.26 -33.78
CA VAL A 49 18.14 7.23 -34.82
C VAL A 49 16.97 6.27 -34.70
N ILE A 50 16.26 6.04 -35.81
CA ILE A 50 15.30 4.95 -35.94
C ILE A 50 15.96 3.83 -36.73
N TYR A 51 16.00 2.65 -36.13
CA TYR A 51 16.40 1.39 -36.77
C TYR A 51 15.13 0.65 -37.17
N TRP A 52 15.09 0.19 -38.40
CA TRP A 52 13.95 -0.49 -38.99
C TRP A 52 14.20 -1.98 -39.11
N GLU A 53 13.16 -2.78 -38.91
CA GLU A 53 13.21 -4.24 -39.04
C GLU A 53 12.89 -4.69 -40.48
N ASP A 54 12.23 -3.84 -41.28
CA ASP A 54 11.79 -4.14 -42.65
C ASP A 54 12.85 -3.86 -43.73
N GLY A 55 14.10 -3.62 -43.31
CA GLY A 55 15.24 -3.40 -44.21
C GLY A 55 15.38 -1.97 -44.73
N ARG A 56 14.59 -1.01 -44.24
CA ARG A 56 14.82 0.42 -44.50
C ARG A 56 16.15 0.88 -43.88
N GLU A 57 16.77 1.87 -44.52
CA GLU A 57 17.93 2.55 -43.94
C GLU A 57 17.55 3.28 -42.64
N ASN A 58 18.48 3.31 -41.69
CA ASN A 58 18.29 3.98 -40.42
C ASN A 58 17.96 5.46 -40.64
N THR A 59 16.93 5.95 -39.95
CA THR A 59 16.49 7.35 -40.09
C THR A 59 17.09 8.19 -38.97
N LEU A 60 17.96 9.13 -39.34
CA LEU A 60 18.51 10.13 -38.41
C LEU A 60 17.54 11.30 -38.27
N PHE A 61 17.33 11.76 -37.05
CA PHE A 61 16.49 12.92 -36.77
C PHE A 61 17.08 13.82 -35.70
N GLY A 62 16.76 15.12 -35.78
CA GLY A 62 17.10 16.11 -34.77
C GLY A 62 15.89 16.48 -33.91
N LYS A 63 15.85 17.74 -33.44
CA LYS A 63 14.79 18.24 -32.56
C LYS A 63 13.38 18.09 -33.14
N ASP A 64 13.18 18.28 -34.44
CA ASP A 64 11.84 18.15 -35.04
C ASP A 64 11.32 16.70 -34.98
N GLY A 65 12.22 15.72 -35.08
CA GLY A 65 11.87 14.30 -34.90
C GLY A 65 11.74 13.90 -33.43
N TYR A 66 12.35 14.63 -32.49
CA TYR A 66 12.14 14.42 -31.06
C TYR A 66 10.67 14.61 -30.68
N ASP A 67 10.05 15.69 -31.15
CA ASP A 67 8.66 15.99 -30.81
C ASP A 67 7.68 14.95 -31.38
N VAL A 68 8.05 14.30 -32.49
CA VAL A 68 7.24 13.27 -33.16
C VAL A 68 7.45 11.90 -32.55
N HIS A 69 8.70 11.50 -32.30
CA HIS A 69 9.04 10.12 -31.96
C HIS A 69 9.37 9.91 -30.48
N ILE A 70 9.85 10.93 -29.78
CA ILE A 70 10.37 10.82 -28.41
C ILE A 70 9.44 11.47 -27.38
N ALA A 71 8.94 12.68 -27.63
CA ALA A 71 8.08 13.39 -26.70
C ALA A 71 6.80 12.60 -26.30
N PRO A 72 6.14 11.85 -27.21
CA PRO A 72 5.01 10.98 -26.83
C PRO A 72 5.42 9.88 -25.84
N LEU A 73 6.61 9.28 -26.01
CA LEU A 73 7.15 8.24 -25.12
C LEU A 73 7.42 8.78 -23.73
N VAL A 74 8.06 9.94 -23.64
CA VAL A 74 8.37 10.60 -22.37
C VAL A 74 7.08 10.97 -21.64
N ARG A 75 6.05 11.41 -22.37
CA ARG A 75 4.73 11.70 -21.77
C ARG A 75 4.07 10.42 -21.25
N ALA A 76 3.99 9.37 -22.07
CA ALA A 76 3.40 8.10 -21.67
C ALA A 76 4.12 7.50 -20.45
N PHE A 77 5.46 7.54 -20.44
CA PHE A 77 6.27 7.15 -19.29
C PHE A 77 5.95 8.00 -18.05
N GLY A 78 5.86 9.32 -18.17
CA GLY A 78 5.51 10.19 -17.04
C GLY A 78 4.09 9.97 -16.51
N GLU A 79 3.15 9.58 -17.37
CA GLU A 79 1.78 9.22 -16.98
C GLU A 79 1.73 7.85 -16.28
N GLU A 80 2.45 6.86 -16.81
CA GLU A 80 2.52 5.51 -16.25
C GLU A 80 3.28 5.49 -14.92
N GLN A 81 4.40 6.21 -14.83
CA GLN A 81 5.12 6.41 -13.58
C GLN A 81 4.21 7.03 -12.53
N ARG A 82 3.45 8.08 -12.89
CA ARG A 82 2.49 8.72 -11.97
C ARG A 82 1.39 7.75 -11.55
N ARG A 83 0.84 6.95 -12.47
CA ARG A 83 -0.18 5.93 -12.16
C ARG A 83 0.35 4.89 -11.17
N VAL A 84 1.58 4.42 -11.37
CA VAL A 84 2.25 3.47 -10.47
C VAL A 84 2.50 4.10 -9.10
N GLU A 85 3.03 5.33 -9.06
CA GLU A 85 3.25 6.09 -7.81
C GLU A 85 1.94 6.31 -7.05
N ASP A 86 0.87 6.74 -7.73
CA ASP A 86 -0.46 6.94 -7.14
C ASP A 86 -1.04 5.62 -6.61
N ASN A 87 -0.88 4.50 -7.33
CA ASN A 87 -1.32 3.18 -6.85
C ASN A 87 -0.53 2.71 -5.61
N VAL A 88 0.78 2.98 -5.56
CA VAL A 88 1.61 2.68 -4.38
C VAL A 88 1.17 3.51 -3.18
N ILE A 89 0.83 4.80 -3.38
CA ILE A 89 0.31 5.68 -2.32
C ILE A 89 -1.03 5.16 -1.79
N ILE A 90 -1.95 4.72 -2.67
CA ILE A 90 -3.25 4.16 -2.26
C ILE A 90 -3.06 2.86 -1.47
N LEU A 91 -2.22 1.94 -1.94
CA LEU A 91 -1.97 0.67 -1.25
C LEU A 91 -1.30 0.88 0.13
N ASP A 92 -0.38 1.84 0.25
CA ASP A 92 0.26 2.17 1.53
C ASP A 92 -0.71 2.91 2.47
N ALA A 93 -1.58 3.79 1.94
CA ALA A 93 -2.63 4.44 2.72
C ALA A 93 -3.68 3.45 3.24
N GLU A 94 -4.14 2.51 2.41
CA GLU A 94 -5.07 1.45 2.82
C GLU A 94 -4.44 0.50 3.83
N ARG A 95 -3.17 0.11 3.63
CA ARG A 95 -2.44 -0.74 4.59
C ARG A 95 -2.26 -0.04 5.94
N ARG A 96 -1.92 1.26 5.95
CA ARG A 96 -1.82 2.07 7.17
C ARG A 96 -3.18 2.27 7.84
N GLN A 97 -4.26 2.48 7.09
CA GLN A 97 -5.61 2.58 7.64
C GLN A 97 -6.09 1.27 8.27
N ARG A 98 -5.88 0.13 7.61
CA ARG A 98 -6.20 -1.19 8.18
C ARG A 98 -5.40 -1.44 9.46
N THR A 99 -4.09 -1.19 9.42
CA THR A 99 -3.21 -1.35 10.60
C THR A 99 -3.64 -0.45 11.76
N TYR A 100 -4.01 0.81 11.49
CA TYR A 100 -4.47 1.75 12.51
C TYR A 100 -5.86 1.38 13.07
N ALA A 101 -6.79 0.94 12.21
CA ALA A 101 -8.11 0.48 12.62
C ALA A 101 -8.02 -0.74 13.54
N THR A 102 -7.19 -1.72 13.19
CA THR A 102 -6.93 -2.91 14.00
C THR A 102 -6.25 -2.56 15.32
N ALA A 103 -5.24 -1.67 15.31
CA ALA A 103 -4.59 -1.20 16.55
C ALA A 103 -5.55 -0.46 17.48
N LYS A 104 -6.47 0.36 16.93
CA LYS A 104 -7.51 1.06 17.69
C LYS A 104 -8.53 0.08 18.29
N GLN A 105 -8.96 -0.92 17.53
CA GLN A 105 -9.84 -1.98 18.03
C GLN A 105 -9.17 -2.77 19.17
N ARG A 106 -7.89 -3.12 19.01
CA ARG A 106 -7.09 -3.78 20.02
C ARG A 106 -6.98 -2.96 21.31
N ALA A 107 -6.68 -1.66 21.20
CA ALA A 107 -6.60 -0.76 22.35
C ALA A 107 -7.96 -0.63 23.08
N ASN A 108 -9.07 -0.59 22.34
CA ASN A 108 -10.41 -0.56 22.93
C ASN A 108 -10.73 -1.85 23.69
N LEU A 109 -10.44 -3.03 23.13
CA LEU A 109 -10.63 -4.31 23.81
C LEU A 109 -9.79 -4.40 25.09
N LEU A 110 -8.52 -3.99 25.05
CA LEU A 110 -7.67 -3.95 26.24
C LEU A 110 -8.22 -2.99 27.31
N SER A 111 -8.74 -1.83 26.92
CA SER A 111 -9.38 -0.91 27.85
C SER A 111 -10.63 -1.51 28.50
N GLN A 112 -11.47 -2.21 27.75
CA GLN A 112 -12.66 -2.88 28.28
C GLN A 112 -12.30 -4.02 29.22
N ILE A 113 -11.26 -4.80 28.89
CA ILE A 113 -10.74 -5.86 29.79
C ILE A 113 -10.32 -5.24 31.12
N ARG A 114 -9.57 -4.14 31.09
CA ARG A 114 -9.12 -3.44 32.31
C ARG A 114 -10.30 -2.95 33.14
N GLU A 115 -11.31 -2.34 32.51
CA GLU A 115 -12.49 -1.86 33.23
C GLU A 115 -13.25 -3.00 33.92
N VAL A 116 -13.37 -4.14 33.25
CA VAL A 116 -13.99 -5.35 33.81
C VAL A 116 -13.14 -5.91 34.95
N GLU A 117 -11.81 -5.93 34.83
CA GLU A 117 -10.89 -6.33 35.90
C GLU A 117 -11.02 -5.43 37.14
N GLU A 118 -11.18 -4.12 36.95
CA GLU A 118 -11.42 -3.17 38.04
C GLU A 118 -12.77 -3.41 38.73
N LYS A 119 -13.83 -3.74 37.96
CA LYS A 119 -15.14 -4.15 38.52
C LYS A 119 -15.03 -5.45 39.31
N MET A 120 -14.32 -6.45 38.78
CA MET A 120 -14.07 -7.72 39.47
C MET A 120 -13.31 -7.52 40.77
N ALA A 121 -12.31 -6.63 40.80
CA ALA A 121 -11.54 -6.35 42.00
C ALA A 121 -12.44 -5.81 43.13
N ARG A 122 -13.39 -4.93 42.80
CA ARG A 122 -14.38 -4.42 43.77
C ARG A 122 -15.26 -5.54 44.34
N SER A 123 -15.84 -6.39 43.49
CA SER A 123 -16.64 -7.53 43.96
C SER A 123 -15.80 -8.52 44.78
N THR A 124 -14.53 -8.75 44.40
CA THR A 124 -13.60 -9.60 45.15
C THR A 124 -13.35 -9.05 46.55
N GLN A 125 -13.14 -7.74 46.68
CA GLN A 125 -12.95 -7.08 47.97
C GLN A 125 -14.19 -7.20 48.86
N ALA A 126 -15.39 -7.02 48.31
CA ALA A 126 -16.64 -7.16 49.06
C ALA A 126 -16.84 -8.61 49.56
N ILE A 127 -16.63 -9.60 48.69
CA ILE A 127 -16.69 -11.03 49.03
C ILE A 127 -15.68 -11.36 50.14
N LEU A 128 -14.43 -10.92 50.00
CA LEU A 128 -13.38 -11.16 50.98
C LEU A 128 -13.69 -10.51 52.33
N ALA A 129 -14.20 -9.27 52.33
CA ALA A 129 -14.58 -8.56 53.54
C ALA A 129 -15.70 -9.29 54.30
N ALA A 130 -16.70 -9.81 53.59
CA ALA A 130 -17.76 -10.62 54.19
C ALA A 130 -17.20 -11.90 54.83
N GLN A 131 -16.30 -12.61 54.13
CA GLN A 131 -15.65 -13.82 54.63
C GLN A 131 -14.81 -13.55 55.88
N LEU A 132 -14.02 -12.47 55.89
CA LEU A 132 -13.20 -12.08 57.04
C LEU A 132 -14.06 -11.68 58.26
N ALA A 133 -15.26 -11.16 58.02
CA ALA A 133 -16.24 -10.87 59.07
C ALA A 133 -17.04 -12.11 59.53
N GLY A 134 -16.75 -13.31 58.99
CA GLY A 134 -17.48 -14.54 59.29
C GLY A 134 -18.91 -14.55 58.74
N LYS A 135 -19.22 -13.71 57.76
CA LYS A 135 -20.53 -13.59 57.11
C LYS A 135 -20.54 -14.28 55.76
N VAL A 136 -21.72 -14.70 55.32
CA VAL A 136 -21.91 -15.17 53.94
C VAL A 136 -21.84 -13.95 53.00
N PRO A 137 -21.05 -13.99 51.92
CA PRO A 137 -21.02 -12.93 50.92
C PRO A 137 -22.41 -12.66 50.33
N GLU A 138 -22.68 -11.40 49.99
CA GLU A 138 -23.94 -11.05 49.35
C GLU A 138 -24.04 -11.73 47.97
N GLY A 139 -25.20 -12.30 47.65
CA GLY A 139 -25.42 -13.01 46.39
C GLY A 139 -25.21 -12.10 45.18
N GLU A 140 -25.48 -10.81 45.33
CA GLU A 140 -25.25 -9.78 44.31
C GLU A 140 -23.76 -9.60 44.00
N ASP A 141 -22.88 -9.56 45.00
CA ASP A 141 -21.43 -9.44 44.80
C ASP A 141 -20.85 -10.66 44.08
N VAL A 142 -21.31 -11.85 44.44
CA VAL A 142 -20.89 -13.10 43.78
C VAL A 142 -21.39 -13.13 42.34
N HIS A 143 -22.64 -12.74 42.09
CA HIS A 143 -23.19 -12.66 40.74
C HIS A 143 -22.44 -11.63 39.89
N HIS A 144 -22.15 -10.44 40.43
CA HIS A 144 -21.37 -9.42 39.75
C HIS A 144 -19.96 -9.92 39.42
N PHE A 145 -19.30 -10.64 40.32
CA PHE A 145 -18.00 -11.24 40.04
C PHE A 145 -18.06 -12.23 38.86
N LEU A 146 -19.01 -13.18 38.89
CA LEU A 146 -19.15 -14.21 37.85
C LEU A 146 -19.53 -13.63 36.48
N SER A 147 -20.42 -12.64 36.46
CA SER A 147 -20.82 -11.94 35.24
C SER A 147 -19.63 -11.20 34.60
N ASN A 148 -18.89 -10.43 35.41
CA ASN A 148 -17.69 -9.74 34.94
C ASN A 148 -16.59 -10.73 34.50
N TYR A 149 -16.43 -11.85 35.20
CA TYR A 149 -15.47 -12.89 34.81
C TYR A 149 -15.79 -13.49 33.44
N THR A 150 -17.05 -13.85 33.19
CA THR A 150 -17.51 -14.33 31.89
C THR A 150 -17.23 -13.28 30.80
N ARG A 151 -17.59 -12.02 31.06
CA ARG A 151 -17.35 -10.92 30.12
C ARG A 151 -15.86 -10.72 29.81
N LYS A 152 -14.99 -10.88 30.79
CA LYS A 152 -13.53 -10.81 30.60
C LYS A 152 -13.04 -11.91 29.65
N LEU A 153 -13.55 -13.14 29.80
CA LEU A 153 -13.17 -14.25 28.93
C LEU A 153 -13.60 -14.01 27.49
N GLU A 154 -14.82 -13.50 27.27
CA GLU A 154 -15.30 -13.10 25.94
C GLU A 154 -14.41 -12.05 25.29
N LEU A 155 -14.06 -10.99 26.03
CA LEU A 155 -13.19 -9.92 25.53
C LEU A 155 -11.77 -10.43 25.20
N ARG A 156 -11.23 -11.37 25.99
CA ARG A 156 -9.95 -12.01 25.68
C ARG A 156 -10.01 -12.92 24.47
N ALA A 157 -11.12 -13.63 24.26
CA ALA A 157 -11.33 -14.42 23.05
C ALA A 157 -11.36 -13.51 21.81
N GLN A 158 -12.10 -12.39 21.87
CA GLN A 158 -12.13 -11.39 20.79
C GLN A 158 -10.74 -10.79 20.51
N LEU A 159 -9.97 -10.50 21.56
CA LEU A 159 -8.59 -10.02 21.42
C LEU A 159 -7.69 -11.06 20.75
N THR A 160 -7.85 -12.34 21.09
CA THR A 160 -7.06 -13.44 20.50
C THR A 160 -7.39 -13.62 19.02
N THR A 161 -8.66 -13.55 18.63
CA THR A 161 -9.07 -13.55 17.23
C THR A 161 -8.46 -12.38 16.48
N LEU A 162 -8.54 -11.17 17.04
CA LEU A 162 -7.97 -9.97 16.44
C LEU A 162 -6.45 -10.07 16.26
N ASP A 163 -5.73 -10.61 17.25
CA ASP A 163 -4.27 -10.82 17.19
C ASP A 163 -3.88 -11.93 16.19
N THR A 164 -4.79 -12.86 15.86
CA THR A 164 -4.56 -13.92 14.85
C THR A 164 -4.79 -13.43 13.42
N ASP A 165 -5.66 -12.44 13.24
CA ASP A 165 -5.97 -11.82 11.94
C ASP A 165 -4.95 -10.72 11.54
N MET A 166 -3.96 -10.43 12.39
CA MET A 166 -2.86 -9.48 12.17
C MET A 166 -1.61 -10.14 11.58
#